data_AF-A0A662ALA0-F1
#
_entry.id   AF-A0A662ALA0-F1
#
_cell.length_a   1.000
_cell.length_b   1.000
_cell.length_c   1.000
_cell.angle_alpha   90.00
_cell.angle_beta   90.00
_cell.angle_gamma   90.00
#
_symmetry.space_group_name_H-M   'P 1'
#
loop_
_entity.id
_entity.type
_entity.pdbx_description
1 polymer ?
#
loop_
_entity_poly.entity_id
_entity_poly.type
_entity_poly.pdbx_seq_one_letter_code
_entity_poly.pdbx_strand_id
1 'polypeptide(L)'
;MSNDWYNIPSQTKINAYTQVSEETGIAPFAVEKDWWVVQALSAIFEMEIGKYLIFKGGTSLSKAWRLIERFSEDIDLALDRTYLGFEGNLTRTQIKKLRQETGKFISDGFT
;
A
#
# COMPACT_ATOMS: atom_id res chain seq x y z
N MET A 1 -4.50 15.63 -5.98
CA MET A 1 -3.82 16.17 -7.19
C MET A 1 -4.53 15.59 -8.41
N SER A 2 -4.75 16.35 -9.49
CA SER A 2 -5.25 15.75 -10.74
C SER A 2 -4.16 14.84 -11.29
N ASN A 3 -4.35 13.52 -11.22
CA ASN A 3 -3.38 12.58 -11.76
C ASN A 3 -3.68 12.37 -13.25
N ASP A 4 -3.31 13.35 -14.06
CA ASP A 4 -3.54 13.34 -15.51
C ASP A 4 -2.78 12.20 -16.22
N TRP A 5 -1.85 11.54 -15.51
CA TRP A 5 -1.15 10.35 -15.95
C TRP A 5 -2.08 9.24 -16.44
N TYR A 6 -3.30 9.11 -15.91
CA TYR A 6 -4.22 8.07 -16.41
C TYR A 6 -4.64 8.32 -17.86
N ASN A 7 -4.74 9.59 -18.27
CA ASN A 7 -5.31 10.01 -19.54
C ASN A 7 -4.27 10.26 -20.65
N ILE A 8 -2.97 10.18 -20.34
CA ILE A 8 -1.94 10.33 -21.38
C ILE A 8 -1.84 9.08 -22.27
N PRO A 9 -1.36 9.22 -23.52
CA PRO A 9 -1.20 8.08 -24.44
C PRO A 9 -0.31 6.97 -23.86
N SER A 10 -0.63 5.71 -24.15
CA SER A 10 0.14 4.55 -23.68
C SER A 10 1.62 4.62 -24.09
N GLN A 11 1.91 5.12 -25.29
CA GLN A 11 3.30 5.27 -25.75
C GLN A 11 4.09 6.25 -24.86
N THR A 12 3.45 7.31 -24.36
CA THR A 12 4.10 8.26 -23.46
C THR A 12 4.43 7.61 -22.12
N LYS A 13 3.54 6.75 -21.59
CA LYS A 13 3.79 5.98 -20.37
C LYS A 13 4.96 5.02 -20.56
N ILE A 14 4.96 4.27 -21.67
CA ILE A 14 6.03 3.33 -22.01
C ILE A 14 7.37 4.06 -22.12
N ASN A 15 7.41 5.19 -22.82
CA ASN A 15 8.64 5.98 -22.97
C ASN A 15 9.18 6.44 -21.61
N ALA A 16 8.31 6.86 -20.69
CA ALA A 16 8.73 7.26 -19.35
C ALA A 16 9.29 6.08 -18.52
N TYR A 17 8.65 4.91 -18.56
CA TYR A 17 9.17 3.72 -17.86
C TYR A 17 10.52 3.28 -18.44
N THR A 18 10.69 3.36 -19.77
CA THR A 18 11.97 3.08 -20.44
C THR A 18 13.04 4.09 -20.03
N GLN A 19 12.72 5.38 -19.99
CA GLN A 19 13.68 6.41 -19.57
C GLN A 19 14.15 6.20 -18.13
N VAL A 20 13.22 5.96 -17.19
CA VAL A 20 13.60 5.66 -15.79
C VAL A 20 14.42 4.38 -15.71
N SER A 21 14.13 3.39 -16.57
CA SER A 21 14.92 2.16 -16.66
C SER A 21 16.37 2.43 -17.10
N GLU A 22 16.57 3.29 -18.11
CA GLU A 22 17.89 3.70 -18.56
C GLU A 22 18.68 4.47 -17.49
N GLU A 23 18.02 5.31 -16.70
CA GLU A 23 18.64 6.09 -15.63
C GLU A 23 19.00 5.26 -14.37
N THR A 24 18.18 4.26 -14.05
CA THR A 24 18.28 3.50 -12.79
C THR A 24 18.85 2.10 -12.94
N GLY A 25 18.87 1.56 -14.16
CA GLY A 25 19.20 0.16 -14.43
C GLY A 25 18.10 -0.84 -14.03
N ILE A 26 16.95 -0.37 -13.54
CA ILE A 26 15.80 -1.20 -13.19
C ILE A 26 15.02 -1.54 -14.45
N ALA A 27 14.58 -2.79 -14.63
CA ALA A 27 13.83 -3.17 -15.84
C ALA A 27 12.53 -2.36 -15.99
N PRO A 28 12.10 -1.96 -17.21
CA PRO A 28 10.93 -1.09 -17.40
C PRO A 28 9.64 -1.64 -16.78
N PHE A 29 9.43 -2.96 -16.85
CA PHE A 29 8.26 -3.60 -16.23
C PHE A 29 8.27 -3.47 -14.69
N ALA A 30 9.45 -3.46 -14.07
CA ALA A 30 9.58 -3.31 -12.63
C ALA A 30 9.35 -1.84 -12.22
N VAL A 31 9.80 -0.88 -13.04
CA VAL A 31 9.47 0.55 -12.88
C VAL A 31 7.95 0.78 -12.93
N GLU A 32 7.27 0.19 -13.91
CA GLU A 32 5.82 0.31 -14.03
C GLU A 32 5.10 -0.24 -12.79
N LYS A 33 5.44 -1.45 -12.36
CA LYS A 33 4.84 -2.06 -11.18
C LYS A 33 5.11 -1.23 -9.92
N ASP A 34 6.34 -0.73 -9.78
CA ASP A 34 6.74 0.13 -8.67
C ASP A 34 5.90 1.41 -8.60
N TRP A 35 5.67 2.03 -9.76
CA TRP A 35 4.80 3.20 -9.89
C TRP A 35 3.38 2.88 -9.41
N TRP A 36 2.80 1.76 -9.86
CA TRP A 36 1.46 1.34 -9.44
C TRP A 36 1.34 1.06 -7.94
N VAL A 37 2.36 0.45 -7.32
CA VAL A 37 2.40 0.24 -5.86
C VAL A 37 2.32 1.57 -5.11
N VAL A 38 3.09 2.57 -5.55
CA VAL A 38 3.06 3.91 -4.94
C VAL A 38 1.72 4.60 -5.14
N GLN A 39 1.09 4.47 -6.32
CA GLN A 39 -0.23 5.04 -6.56
C GLN A 39 -1.30 4.38 -5.68
N ALA A 40 -1.28 3.04 -5.56
CA ALA A 40 -2.21 2.31 -4.71
C ALA A 40 -2.06 2.69 -3.24
N LEU A 41 -0.82 2.80 -2.75
CA LEU A 41 -0.56 3.32 -1.40
C LEU A 41 -1.11 4.74 -1.21
N SER A 42 -0.86 5.65 -2.17
CA SER A 42 -1.39 7.02 -2.09
C SER A 42 -2.91 7.02 -1.98
N ALA A 43 -3.60 6.29 -2.86
CA ALA A 43 -5.05 6.20 -2.86
C ALA A 43 -5.60 5.61 -1.55
N ILE A 44 -5.00 4.54 -1.03
CA ILE A 44 -5.41 3.89 0.21
C ILE A 44 -5.26 4.83 1.41
N PHE A 45 -4.15 5.56 1.50
CA PHE A 45 -3.89 6.46 2.62
C PHE A 45 -4.62 7.81 2.52
N GLU A 46 -5.19 8.15 1.35
CA GLU A 46 -6.12 9.28 1.17
C GLU A 46 -7.57 8.95 1.61
N MET A 47 -7.93 7.68 1.75
CA MET A 47 -9.23 7.25 2.29
C MET A 47 -9.38 7.64 3.77
N GLU A 48 -10.62 7.76 4.26
CA GLU A 48 -10.84 8.09 5.67
C GLU A 48 -10.23 7.05 6.62
N ILE A 49 -10.30 5.76 6.26
CA ILE A 49 -9.69 4.69 7.04
C ILE A 49 -8.16 4.77 7.08
N GLY A 50 -7.53 5.47 6.13
CA GLY A 50 -6.07 5.56 5.97
C GLY A 50 -5.34 6.01 7.24
N LYS A 51 -5.95 6.87 8.06
CA LYS A 51 -5.40 7.32 9.35
C LYS A 51 -5.24 6.20 10.40
N TYR A 52 -5.94 5.08 10.21
CA TYR A 52 -5.90 3.89 11.05
C TYR A 52 -5.15 2.73 10.40
N LEU A 53 -4.54 2.93 9.23
CA LEU A 53 -3.74 1.91 8.57
C LEU A 53 -2.26 2.12 8.85
N ILE A 54 -1.52 1.01 8.96
CA ILE A 54 -0.08 0.99 9.13
C ILE A 54 0.52 0.21 7.96
N PHE A 55 1.33 0.87 7.15
CA PHE A 55 2.08 0.22 6.09
C PHE A 55 3.23 -0.59 6.69
N LYS A 56 3.29 -1.88 6.37
CA LYS A 56 4.26 -2.81 6.94
C LYS A 56 4.81 -3.78 5.90
N GLY A 57 5.53 -4.80 6.37
CA GLY A 57 6.00 -5.89 5.52
C GLY A 57 7.26 -5.56 4.72
N GLY A 58 7.60 -6.41 3.77
CA GLY A 58 8.85 -6.30 2.99
C GLY A 58 8.92 -5.03 2.15
N THR A 59 7.78 -4.60 1.61
CA THR A 59 7.68 -3.40 0.78
C THR A 59 7.89 -2.12 1.60
N SER A 60 7.43 -2.08 2.86
CA SER A 60 7.75 -0.94 3.74
C SER A 60 9.26 -0.81 4.03
N LEU A 61 9.97 -1.95 4.16
CA LEU A 61 11.42 -1.96 4.40
C LEU A 61 12.21 -1.44 3.20
N SER A 62 11.80 -1.77 1.97
CA SER A 62 12.45 -1.22 0.77
C SER A 62 12.04 0.24 0.51
N LYS A 63 10.75 0.57 0.63
CA LYS A 63 10.21 1.89 0.25
C LYS A 63 10.43 3.00 1.28
N ALA A 64 10.08 2.75 2.53
CA ALA A 64 10.14 3.78 3.58
C ALA A 64 11.52 3.82 4.22
N TRP A 65 12.13 2.66 4.44
CA TRP A 65 13.37 2.55 5.21
C TRP A 65 14.63 2.33 4.36
N ARG A 66 14.48 1.96 3.08
CA ARG A 66 15.59 1.65 2.16
C ARG A 66 16.58 0.62 2.72
N LEU A 67 16.07 -0.35 3.48
CA LEU A 67 16.89 -1.37 4.16
C LEU A 67 17.22 -2.58 3.28
N ILE A 68 16.48 -2.76 2.19
CA ILE A 68 16.67 -3.87 1.26
C ILE A 68 16.51 -3.39 -0.19
N GLU A 69 17.36 -3.90 -1.08
CA GLU A 69 17.35 -3.59 -2.52
C GLU A 69 16.65 -4.71 -3.29
N ARG A 70 15.36 -4.89 -3.04
CA ARG A 70 14.52 -5.81 -3.83
C ARG A 70 13.24 -5.12 -4.24
N PHE A 71 12.80 -5.42 -5.46
CA PHE A 71 11.46 -5.09 -5.89
C PHE A 71 10.44 -5.93 -5.12
N SER A 72 9.34 -5.31 -4.68
CA SER A 72 8.27 -5.95 -3.95
C SER A 72 6.94 -5.33 -4.39
N GLU A 73 6.07 -6.15 -4.96
CA GLU A 73 4.76 -5.74 -5.50
C GLU A 73 3.67 -5.73 -4.42
N ASP A 74 3.84 -6.54 -3.37
CA ASP A 74 2.83 -6.72 -2.34
C ASP A 74 2.67 -5.47 -1.46
N ILE A 75 1.43 -5.16 -1.07
CA ILE A 75 1.13 -4.10 -0.10
C ILE A 75 0.57 -4.74 1.17
N ASP A 76 1.41 -4.80 2.21
CA ASP A 76 0.99 -5.29 3.52
C ASP A 76 0.50 -4.13 4.41
N LEU A 77 -0.76 -4.19 4.82
CA LEU A 77 -1.37 -3.21 5.72
C LEU A 77 -1.81 -3.87 7.02
N ALA A 78 -1.63 -3.17 8.14
CA ALA A 78 -2.27 -3.52 9.40
C ALA A 78 -3.29 -2.45 9.78
N LEU A 79 -4.46 -2.88 10.26
CA LEU A 79 -5.46 -2.01 10.84
C LEU A 79 -5.14 -1.76 12.32
N ASP A 80 -5.13 -0.49 12.73
CA ASP A 80 -5.12 -0.13 14.14
C ASP A 80 -6.43 -0.58 14.78
N ARG A 81 -6.32 -1.50 15.74
CA ARG A 81 -7.43 -2.07 16.51
C ARG A 81 -8.24 -1.02 17.28
N THR A 82 -7.69 0.17 17.55
CA THR A 82 -8.40 1.27 18.20
C THR A 82 -9.59 1.74 17.36
N TYR A 83 -9.49 1.65 16.02
CA TYR A 83 -10.57 1.95 15.09
C TYR A 83 -11.83 1.10 15.35
N LEU A 84 -11.63 -0.16 15.74
CA LEU A 84 -12.70 -1.10 16.07
C LEU A 84 -13.11 -1.02 17.56
N GLY A 85 -12.61 -0.04 18.31
CA GLY A 85 -12.89 0.17 19.72
C GLY A 85 -12.13 -0.77 20.68
N PHE A 86 -11.04 -1.40 20.22
CA PHE A 86 -10.23 -2.30 21.05
C PHE A 86 -8.95 -1.62 21.54
N GLU A 87 -8.99 -1.09 22.76
CA GLU A 87 -7.88 -0.39 23.39
C GLU A 87 -7.23 -1.18 24.53
N GLY A 88 -6.03 -0.76 24.93
CA GLY A 88 -5.33 -1.32 26.10
C GLY A 88 -4.95 -2.80 25.99
N ASN A 89 -4.78 -3.45 27.15
CA ASN A 89 -4.48 -4.88 27.22
C ASN A 89 -5.75 -5.70 27.01
N LEU A 90 -5.75 -6.54 25.98
CA LEU A 90 -6.91 -7.36 25.65
C LEU A 90 -6.79 -8.75 26.28
N THR A 91 -7.91 -9.21 26.82
CA THR A 91 -8.09 -10.61 27.19
C THR A 91 -8.15 -11.52 25.96
N ARG A 92 -7.94 -12.83 26.14
CA ARG A 92 -8.07 -13.82 25.06
C ARG A 92 -9.42 -13.76 24.34
N THR A 93 -10.50 -13.52 25.09
CA THR A 93 -11.85 -13.38 24.53
C THR A 93 -11.99 -12.13 23.66
N GLN A 94 -11.44 -11.00 24.11
CA GLN A 94 -11.42 -9.77 23.32
C GLN A 94 -10.56 -9.90 22.07
N ILE A 95 -9.43 -10.61 22.11
CA ILE A 95 -8.61 -10.91 20.92
C ILE A 95 -9.40 -11.74 19.90
N LYS A 96 -10.15 -12.75 20.36
CA LYS A 96 -11.02 -13.53 19.47
C LYS A 96 -12.09 -12.64 18.81
N LYS A 97 -12.70 -11.75 19.57
CA LYS A 97 -13.68 -10.79 19.06
C LYS A 97 -13.05 -9.81 18.06
N LEU A 98 -11.87 -9.26 18.37
CA LEU A 98 -11.12 -8.38 17.48
C LEU A 98 -10.88 -9.05 16.12
N ARG A 99 -10.46 -10.32 16.09
CA ARG A 99 -10.26 -11.06 14.83
C ARG A 99 -11.55 -11.19 14.02
N GLN A 100 -12.67 -11.46 14.69
CA GLN A 100 -13.98 -11.56 14.02
C GLN A 100 -14.43 -10.22 13.45
N GLU A 101 -14.32 -9.15 14.24
CA GLU A 101 -14.70 -7.79 13.79
C GLU A 101 -13.77 -7.27 12.69
N THR A 102 -12.47 -7.59 12.77
CA THR A 102 -11.53 -7.27 11.68
C THR A 102 -11.91 -7.99 10.39
N GLY A 103 -12.25 -9.28 10.46
CA GLY A 103 -12.69 -10.04 9.29
C GLY A 103 -13.96 -9.47 8.65
N LYS A 104 -14.96 -9.09 9.47
CA LYS A 104 -16.17 -8.42 8.98
C LYS A 104 -15.85 -7.08 8.33
N PHE A 105 -15.01 -6.27 8.98
CA PHE A 105 -14.63 -4.96 8.46
C PHE A 105 -13.94 -5.06 7.10
N ILE A 106 -12.99 -5.99 6.93
CA ILE A 106 -12.30 -6.19 5.66
C ILE A 106 -13.26 -6.61 4.55
N SER A 107 -14.25 -7.45 4.85
CA SER A 107 -15.22 -7.93 3.85
C SER A 107 -16.24 -6.87 3.45
N ASP A 108 -16.76 -6.11 4.42
CA ASP A 108 -17.99 -5.34 4.23
C ASP A 108 -17.79 -3.81 4.34
N GLY A 109 -16.69 -3.36 4.96
CA GLY A 109 -16.52 -1.97 5.39
C GLY A 109 -15.21 -1.30 4.96
N PHE A 110 -14.35 -1.98 4.19
CA PHE A 110 -13.11 -1.40 3.69
C PHE A 110 -13.39 -0.53 2.46
N THR A 111 -13.75 0.72 2.70
CA THR A 111 -14.11 1.73 1.68
C THR A 111 -13.52 3.09 1.99
#